data_AF-A0A3D4JB46-F1
#
_entry.id   AF-A0A3D4JB46-F1
#
_cell.length_a   1.000
_cell.length_b   1.000
_cell.length_c   1.000
_cell.angle_alpha   90.00
_cell.angle_beta   90.00
_cell.angle_gamma   90.00
#
_symmetry.space_group_name_H-M   'P 1'
#
loop_
_entity.id
_entity.type
_entity.pdbx_description
1 polymer ?
#
loop_
_entity_poly.entity_id
_entity_poly.type
_entity_poly.pdbx_seq_one_letter_code
_entity_poly.pdbx_strand_id
1 'polypeptide(L)' 'MLLVDSTSPTTLKQTDDTPVCFVTFGLIRECLFWAVGEEHDIEERACKAMGARQCEFKITIGG' A
#
# COMPACT_ATOMS: atom_id res chain seq x y z
N MET A 1 -8.23 -1.18 8.84
CA MET A 1 -6.93 -1.84 9.13
C MET A 1 -5.81 -1.03 8.48
N LEU A 2 -4.58 -1.05 9.02
CA LEU A 2 -3.43 -0.33 8.45
C LEU A 2 -2.25 -1.30 8.28
N LEU A 3 -1.71 -1.37 7.07
CA LEU A 3 -0.48 -2.12 6.76
C LEU A 3 0.66 -1.14 6.54
N VAL A 4 1.79 -1.36 7.21
CA VAL A 4 2.97 -0.48 7.16
C VAL A 4 4.14 -1.25 6.55
N ASP A 5 4.70 -0.70 5.47
CA ASP A 5 5.97 -1.15 4.90
C ASP A 5 7.06 -0.09 5.15
N SER A 6 7.95 -0.40 6.09
CA SER A 6 9.04 0.49 6.49
C SER A 6 10.24 0.45 5.52
N THR A 7 10.34 -0.57 4.68
CA THR A 7 11.54 -0.84 3.87
C THR A 7 11.33 -0.74 2.37
N SER A 8 10.09 -0.76 1.89
CA SER A 8 9.64 -0.73 0.48
C SER A 8 10.77 -0.54 -0.54
N PRO A 9 11.31 -1.64 -1.10
CA PRO A 9 12.37 -1.60 -2.10
C PRO A 9 12.02 -0.76 -3.33
N THR A 10 10.72 -0.70 -3.68
CA THR A 10 10.16 0.11 -4.76
C THR A 10 10.45 1.60 -4.62
N THR A 11 10.66 2.07 -3.39
CA THR A 11 10.94 3.50 -3.11
C THR A 11 12.42 3.83 -3.02
N LEU A 12 13.32 2.85 -3.16
CA LEU A 12 14.74 3.05 -2.97
C LEU A 12 15.31 3.96 -4.07
N LYS A 13 15.82 5.14 -3.67
CA LYS A 13 16.36 6.18 -4.57
C LYS A 13 15.33 6.67 -5.60
N GLN A 14 14.05 6.55 -5.29
CA GLN A 14 12.95 7.06 -6.09
C GLN A 14 12.36 8.31 -5.44
N THR A 15 11.93 9.26 -6.27
CA THR A 15 11.16 10.42 -5.86
C THR A 15 10.02 10.60 -6.85
N ASP A 16 8.81 10.83 -6.36
CA ASP A 16 7.63 11.07 -7.19
C ASP A 16 6.62 11.93 -6.41
N ASP A 17 5.73 12.60 -7.13
CA ASP A 17 4.64 13.40 -6.55
C ASP A 17 3.41 12.53 -6.22
N THR A 18 3.41 11.27 -6.66
CA THR A 18 2.36 10.29 -6.45
C THR A 18 2.88 8.98 -5.84
N PRO A 19 2.04 8.18 -5.16
CA PRO A 19 2.48 6.90 -4.62
C PRO A 19 2.87 5.91 -5.73
N VAL A 20 4.00 5.20 -5.54
CA VAL A 20 4.58 4.32 -6.57
C VAL A 20 4.55 2.83 -6.22
N CYS A 21 4.00 2.44 -5.06
CA CYS A 21 4.07 1.06 -4.59
C CYS A 21 3.00 0.15 -5.23
N PHE A 22 2.78 0.26 -6.54
CA PHE A 22 1.72 -0.44 -7.27
C PHE A 22 1.78 -1.97 -7.12
N VAL A 23 2.99 -2.54 -7.08
CA VAL A 23 3.17 -3.99 -6.90
C VAL A 23 2.72 -4.42 -5.50
N THR A 24 3.16 -3.72 -4.46
CA THR A 24 2.75 -4.00 -3.07
C THR A 24 1.25 -3.79 -2.90
N PHE A 25 0.70 -2.72 -3.49
CA PHE A 25 -0.74 -2.46 -3.51
C PHE A 25 -1.52 -3.63 -4.11
N GLY A 26 -1.11 -4.10 -5.29
CA GLY A 26 -1.75 -5.24 -5.97
C GLY A 26 -1.65 -6.53 -5.16
N LEU A 27 -0.50 -6.80 -4.53
CA LEU A 27 -0.31 -7.94 -3.65
C LEU A 27 -1.27 -7.91 -2.45
N ILE A 28 -1.40 -6.77 -1.77
CA ILE A 28 -2.32 -6.62 -0.63
C ILE A 28 -3.77 -6.88 -1.09
N ARG A 29 -4.18 -6.29 -2.21
CA ARG A 29 -5.52 -6.48 -2.78
C ARG A 29 -5.80 -7.96 -3.04
N GLU A 30 -4.89 -8.65 -3.72
CA GLU A 30 -5.07 -10.05 -4.08
C GLU A 30 -5.05 -10.96 -2.85
N CYS A 31 -4.12 -10.74 -1.92
CA CYS A 31 -4.05 -11.53 -0.69
C CYS A 31 -5.35 -11.43 0.14
N LEU A 32 -5.92 -10.23 0.26
CA LEU A 32 -7.19 -10.06 0.98
C LEU A 32 -8.33 -10.75 0.25
N PHE A 33 -8.44 -10.58 -1.07
CA PHE A 33 -9.46 -11.26 -1.87
C PHE A 33 -9.38 -12.79 -1.71
N TRP A 34 -8.18 -13.37 -1.77
CA TRP A 34 -8.00 -14.81 -1.57
C TRP A 34 -8.33 -15.27 -0.15
N ALA A 35 -8.06 -14.43 0.86
CA ALA A 35 -8.27 -14.80 2.26
C ALA A 35 -9.74 -14.76 2.68
N VAL A 36 -10.52 -13.79 2.19
CA VAL A 36 -11.90 -13.57 2.65
C VAL A 36 -12.96 -13.68 1.56
N GLY A 37 -12.57 -13.74 0.28
CA GLY A 37 -13.49 -13.87 -0.85
C GLY A 37 -14.18 -12.57 -1.28
N GLU A 38 -13.77 -11.42 -0.74
CA GLU A 38 -14.38 -10.11 -0.99
C GLU A 38 -13.33 -9.09 -1.42
N GLU A 39 -13.74 -8.12 -2.24
CA GLU A 39 -12.89 -6.97 -2.57
C GLU A 39 -12.88 -5.97 -1.41
N HIS A 40 -11.71 -5.37 -1.18
CA HIS A 40 -11.54 -4.31 -0.18
C HIS A 40 -11.07 -3.02 -0.83
N ASP A 41 -11.55 -1.91 -0.29
CA ASP A 41 -11.00 -0.59 -0.60
C ASP A 41 -9.65 -0.42 0.11
N ILE A 42 -8.63 -0.12 -0.68
CA ILE A 42 -7.23 -0.01 -0.25
C ILE A 42 -6.69 1.30 -0.82
N GLU A 43 -5.98 2.05 0.01
CA GLU A 43 -5.36 3.31 -0.37
C GLU A 43 -3.94 3.40 0.20
N GLU A 44 -2.96 3.73 -0.63
CA GLU A 44 -1.62 4.11 -0.17
C GLU A 44 -1.66 5.57 0.32
N ARG A 45 -1.75 5.76 1.64
CA ARG A 45 -1.88 7.07 2.31
C ARG A 45 -0.57 7.81 2.45
N ALA A 46 0.53 7.07 2.50
CA ALA A 46 1.88 7.62 2.61
C ALA A 46 2.83 6.75 1.80
N CYS A 47 3.79 7.38 1.13
CA CYS A 47 4.79 6.70 0.32
C CYS A 47 6.18 7.29 0.60
N LYS A 48 7.20 6.45 0.76
CA LYS A 48 8.58 6.93 0.97
C LYS A 48 9.13 7.70 -0.23
N ALA A 49 8.70 7.36 -1.45
CA ALA A 49 9.07 8.11 -2.65
C ALA A 49 8.52 9.55 -2.66
N MET A 50 7.45 9.81 -1.89
CA MET A 50 6.88 11.15 -1.69
C MET A 50 7.48 11.85 -0.45
N GLY A 51 8.55 11.31 0.14
CA GLY A 51 9.21 11.86 1.32
C GLY A 51 8.64 11.40 2.67
N ALA A 52 7.68 10.45 2.69
CA ALA A 52 7.20 9.89 3.95
C ALA A 52 8.26 8.99 4.62
N ARG A 53 8.11 8.76 5.94
CA ARG A 53 9.01 7.86 6.69
C ARG A 53 8.88 6.39 6.29
N GLN A 54 7.67 5.98 5.92
CA GLN A 54 7.26 4.61 5.62
C GLN A 54 6.10 4.63 4.63
N CYS A 55 5.86 3.51 3.94
CA CYS A 55 4.68 3.36 3.11
C CYS A 55 3.52 2.84 3.96
N GLU A 56 2.34 3.45 3.84
CA GLU A 56 1.17 3.12 4.64
C GLU A 56 -0.03 2.84 3.75
N PHE A 57 -0.61 1.65 3.91
CA PHE A 57 -1.78 1.19 3.16
C PHE A 57 -2.97 1.07 4.10
N LYS A 58 -3.95 1.95 3.93
CA LYS A 58 -5.21 1.92 4.68
C LYS A 58 -6.16 0.96 3.97
N ILE A 59 -6.66 -0.02 4.71
CA ILE A 59 -7.64 -1.00 4.24
C ILE A 59 -8.97 -0.71 4.95
N THR A 60 -10.01 -0.42 4.19
CA THR A 60 -11.38 -0.22 4.70
C THR A 60 -12.14 -1.55 4.62
N ILE A 61 -12.66 -2.01 5.77
CA ILE A 61 -13.36 -3.29 5.90
C ILE A 61 -14.78 -2.98 6.38
N GLY A 62 -15.79 -3.49 5.67
CA GLY A 62 -17.20 -3.24 5.98
C GLY A 62 -17.69 -1.87 5.51
N GLY A 63 -18.76 -1.87 4.72
CA GLY A 63 -19.59 -0.71 4.41
C GLY A 63 -20.87 -0.76 5.22
#